data_AF-A0AAE9ZXK8-F1
#
_entry.id   AF-A0AAE9ZXK8-F1
#
_cell.length_a   1.000
_cell.length_b   1.000
_cell.length_c   1.000
_cell.angle_alpha   90.00
_cell.angle_beta   90.00
_cell.angle_gamma   90.00
#
_symmetry.space_group_name_H-M   'P 1'
#
loop_
_entity.id
_entity.type
_entity.pdbx_description
1 polymer ?
#
loop_
_entity_poly.entity_id
_entity_poly.type
_entity_poly.pdbx_seq_one_letter_code
_entity_poly.pdbx_strand_id
1 'polypeptide(L)'
;MQSYPLHLGHFRAIRFSILMGVVLGESVLRAEIPATAEAPAVRVIDVHTHVFNVRDLPVYGILRSKGVGPVVAGVLARSILHMTPAAEEGEGLKGRNLWKSVDQPEATVLEQSERIILLRFLHEPDALADEDAPPPENKDTGGGRREREWRDDQLSQEGVKSLEMRRAFDGLSDDAVLIVESLRKAGFLIEEEHGEEARGEDKSIRTLRSAREKLAGYLSFFGIMVRRQDEIATYLRERAYPQVDLFLHHLMDMGTAYGDSPSNLFDRQIDGFARLDRRQGGRLIHFSAYDPFRNSDALPYAQRAMAAGAWGIKVYPPSGYRVAANVIPARPPVWKPSALDRWKSRYEQWRDAGELDAVLDEFFTWAAEKKVPLFTHCTPVGFEAEAGYGENSDPYFWRMVLEKHPDLVLCFGHAGGEAFWFSDPRLDSTMPPVSSAQRQRWHYGRQVVDLCLEFKNVYCGLDFLEPVLTPRGRALAGARLSSLIDLPSADGEWRLGDKVMYGTDWHMMQQVPGFEGYLAAWDEVFRSLDPRWRGRFFAGNAVEFLRMRERAQETRFSAVQRQYWSGLIQAIDRQ
;
A
#
# COMPACT_ATOMS: atom_id res chain seq x y z
N MET A 1 -38.96 -13.38 -22.98
CA MET A 1 -38.45 -12.58 -21.84
C MET A 1 -37.72 -13.52 -20.91
N GLN A 2 -36.40 -13.38 -20.78
CA GLN A 2 -35.58 -14.16 -19.82
C GLN A 2 -35.58 -13.42 -18.48
N SER A 3 -36.16 -14.03 -17.44
CA SER A 3 -36.08 -13.56 -16.06
C SER A 3 -34.74 -13.98 -15.45
N TYR A 4 -33.88 -13.01 -15.14
CA TYR A 4 -32.63 -13.24 -14.40
C TYR A 4 -32.90 -13.25 -12.89
N PRO A 5 -32.29 -14.17 -12.10
CA PRO A 5 -32.48 -14.22 -10.65
C PRO A 5 -31.59 -13.16 -9.97
N LEU A 6 -32.07 -11.92 -9.89
CA LEU A 6 -31.37 -10.80 -9.24
C LEU A 6 -31.49 -10.79 -7.70
N HIS A 7 -32.33 -11.64 -7.09
CA HIS A 7 -32.64 -11.56 -5.66
C HIS A 7 -31.64 -12.28 -4.74
N LEU A 8 -30.96 -13.34 -5.18
CA LEU A 8 -30.06 -14.11 -4.31
C LEU A 8 -28.69 -13.44 -4.07
N GLY A 9 -28.23 -12.60 -5.01
CA GLY A 9 -26.96 -11.89 -4.92
C GLY A 9 -26.96 -10.75 -3.88
N HIS A 10 -28.10 -10.05 -3.75
CA HIS A 10 -28.24 -8.92 -2.84
C HIS A 10 -28.24 -9.35 -1.36
N PHE A 11 -28.88 -10.47 -1.03
CA PHE A 11 -28.88 -11.02 0.34
C PHE A 11 -27.49 -11.47 0.80
N ARG A 12 -26.68 -12.04 -0.10
CA ARG A 12 -25.30 -12.46 0.20
C ARG A 12 -24.37 -11.27 0.45
N ALA A 13 -24.53 -10.17 -0.27
CA ALA A 13 -23.74 -8.95 -0.09
C ALA A 13 -24.04 -8.23 1.24
N ILE A 14 -25.28 -8.28 1.72
CA ILE A 14 -25.69 -7.70 3.00
C ILE A 14 -25.11 -8.51 4.17
N ARG A 15 -25.21 -9.84 4.12
CA ARG A 15 -24.59 -10.72 5.14
C ARG A 15 -23.07 -10.58 5.19
N PHE A 16 -22.41 -10.45 4.04
CA PHE A 16 -20.98 -10.15 3.94
C PHE A 16 -20.60 -8.85 4.65
N SER A 17 -21.42 -7.79 4.53
CA SER A 17 -21.16 -6.49 5.15
C SER A 17 -21.30 -6.52 6.68
N ILE A 18 -22.29 -7.25 7.19
CA ILE A 18 -22.52 -7.42 8.64
C ILE A 18 -21.39 -8.27 9.26
N LEU A 19 -21.01 -9.37 8.61
CA LEU A 19 -19.97 -10.26 9.09
C LEU A 19 -18.59 -9.62 9.07
N MET A 20 -18.27 -8.83 8.05
CA MET A 20 -17.05 -8.02 8.04
C MET A 20 -17.02 -7.06 9.23
N GLY A 21 -18.14 -6.42 9.58
CA GLY A 21 -18.22 -5.56 10.77
C GLY A 21 -17.93 -6.31 12.09
N VAL A 22 -18.44 -7.53 12.25
CA VAL A 22 -18.25 -8.37 13.45
C VAL A 22 -16.80 -8.88 13.56
N VAL A 23 -16.24 -9.39 12.46
CA VAL A 23 -14.88 -9.94 12.44
C VAL A 23 -13.81 -8.84 12.58
N LEU A 24 -14.05 -7.67 12.00
CA LEU A 24 -13.18 -6.48 12.17
C LEU A 24 -13.20 -5.95 13.62
N GLY A 25 -14.32 -6.09 14.34
CA GLY A 25 -14.44 -5.66 15.73
C GLY A 25 -13.59 -6.48 16.70
N GLU A 26 -13.68 -7.82 16.64
CA GLU A 26 -12.97 -8.69 17.60
C GLU A 26 -11.48 -8.87 17.29
N SER A 27 -11.07 -8.87 16.03
CA SER A 27 -9.69 -9.17 15.63
C SER A 27 -8.72 -8.01 15.90
N VAL A 28 -9.21 -6.76 15.87
CA VAL A 28 -8.41 -5.54 16.08
C VAL A 28 -8.08 -5.32 17.57
N LEU A 29 -8.77 -6.01 18.49
CA LEU A 29 -8.69 -5.76 19.93
C LEU A 29 -7.75 -6.70 20.71
N ARG A 30 -7.22 -7.78 20.11
CA ARG A 30 -6.51 -8.84 20.87
C ARG A 30 -5.07 -9.16 20.46
N ALA A 31 -4.46 -8.41 19.54
CA ALA A 31 -3.03 -8.57 19.30
C ALA A 31 -2.26 -7.92 20.46
N GLU A 32 -1.92 -8.72 21.48
CA GLU A 32 -0.89 -8.36 22.45
C GLU A 32 0.41 -8.15 21.68
N ILE A 33 0.84 -6.89 21.59
CA ILE A 33 2.08 -6.50 20.92
C ILE A 33 3.22 -7.13 21.74
N PRO A 34 4.02 -8.04 21.17
CA PRO A 34 5.17 -8.57 21.88
C PRO A 34 6.07 -7.41 22.31
N ALA A 35 6.59 -7.48 23.55
CA ALA A 35 7.44 -6.45 24.13
C ALA A 35 8.49 -6.00 23.11
N THR A 36 8.47 -4.71 22.79
CA THR A 36 9.23 -4.11 21.68
C THR A 36 10.69 -4.52 21.75
N ALA A 37 11.23 -5.00 20.63
CA ALA A 37 12.66 -5.19 20.46
C ALA A 37 13.41 -3.91 20.86
N GLU A 38 14.58 -4.09 21.50
CA GLU A 38 15.41 -2.99 21.97
C GLU A 38 15.68 -1.99 20.84
N ALA A 39 15.47 -0.71 21.11
CA ALA A 39 15.65 0.34 20.13
C ALA A 39 17.09 0.36 19.61
N PRO A 40 17.32 0.72 18.33
CA PRO A 40 18.66 1.06 17.88
C PRO A 40 19.24 2.14 18.80
N ALA A 41 20.52 2.02 19.14
CA ALA A 41 21.23 3.04 19.93
C ALA A 41 21.50 4.34 19.14
N VAL A 42 21.02 4.42 17.89
CA VAL A 42 21.16 5.56 16.98
C VAL A 42 19.81 6.24 16.78
N ARG A 43 19.81 7.48 16.28
CA ARG A 43 18.58 8.16 15.89
C ARG A 43 18.02 7.49 14.65
N VAL A 44 16.70 7.51 14.52
CA VAL A 44 16.00 6.86 13.41
C VAL A 44 15.04 7.84 12.75
N ILE A 45 15.20 8.00 11.44
CA ILE A 45 14.27 8.66 10.55
C ILE A 45 13.71 7.60 9.61
N ASP A 46 12.40 7.42 9.62
CA ASP A 46 11.70 6.55 8.67
C ASP A 46 11.30 7.36 7.44
N VAL A 47 11.94 7.10 6.30
CA VAL A 47 11.71 7.87 5.06
C VAL A 47 10.47 7.45 4.27
N HIS A 48 9.78 6.37 4.66
CA HIS A 48 8.62 5.89 3.92
C HIS A 48 7.52 5.42 4.87
N THR A 49 6.51 6.26 5.05
CA THR A 49 5.27 5.89 5.73
C THR A 49 4.05 6.46 5.01
N HIS A 50 2.87 6.01 5.39
CA HIS A 50 1.60 6.59 4.98
C HIS A 50 0.76 6.87 6.23
N VAL A 51 -0.04 7.93 6.29
CA VAL A 51 -0.97 8.16 7.42
C VAL A 51 -2.35 8.60 6.95
N PHE A 52 -2.63 8.36 5.68
CA PHE A 52 -3.95 8.59 5.10
C PHE A 52 -4.94 7.54 5.61
N ASN A 53 -6.23 7.84 5.49
CA ASN A 53 -7.30 6.91 5.81
C ASN A 53 -8.18 6.67 4.57
N VAL A 54 -9.22 5.84 4.69
CA VAL A 54 -10.08 5.51 3.53
C VAL A 54 -10.82 6.71 2.95
N ARG A 55 -11.00 7.81 3.70
CA ARG A 55 -11.64 9.01 3.15
C ARG A 55 -10.74 9.73 2.15
N ASP A 56 -9.43 9.57 2.26
CA ASP A 56 -8.43 10.14 1.36
C ASP A 56 -8.28 9.34 0.06
N LEU A 57 -8.89 8.17 -0.04
CA LEU A 57 -8.81 7.27 -1.18
C LEU A 57 -10.12 7.24 -1.99
N PRO A 58 -10.05 7.07 -3.32
CA PRO A 58 -11.21 6.81 -4.17
C PRO A 58 -11.67 5.34 -4.03
N VAL A 59 -12.25 5.01 -2.88
CA VAL A 59 -12.59 3.63 -2.49
C VAL A 59 -13.47 2.94 -3.55
N TYR A 60 -14.42 3.66 -4.13
CA TYR A 60 -15.28 3.09 -5.16
C TYR A 60 -14.47 2.70 -6.40
N GLY A 61 -13.66 3.63 -6.94
CA GLY A 61 -12.79 3.39 -8.09
C GLY A 61 -11.80 2.25 -7.86
N ILE A 62 -11.20 2.19 -6.67
CA ILE A 62 -10.32 1.09 -6.26
C ILE A 62 -11.05 -0.25 -6.33
N LEU A 63 -12.22 -0.38 -5.69
CA LEU A 63 -13.01 -1.61 -5.72
C LEU A 63 -13.39 -2.01 -7.16
N ARG A 64 -13.76 -1.05 -8.00
CA ARG A 64 -14.08 -1.28 -9.42
C ARG A 64 -12.86 -1.77 -10.21
N SER A 65 -11.67 -1.25 -9.93
CA SER A 65 -10.42 -1.70 -10.55
C SER A 65 -10.09 -3.17 -10.21
N LYS A 66 -10.51 -3.63 -9.03
CA LYS A 66 -10.36 -5.03 -8.58
C LYS A 66 -11.52 -5.94 -9.02
N GLY A 67 -12.36 -5.47 -9.94
CA GLY A 67 -13.43 -6.28 -10.55
C GLY A 67 -14.74 -6.34 -9.75
N VAL A 68 -14.88 -5.61 -8.64
CA VAL A 68 -16.13 -5.57 -7.87
C VAL A 68 -17.23 -4.91 -8.72
N GLY A 69 -18.40 -5.54 -8.82
CA GLY A 69 -19.55 -5.02 -9.57
C GLY A 69 -20.01 -3.63 -9.07
N PRO A 70 -20.59 -2.78 -9.93
CA PRO A 70 -20.81 -1.36 -9.62
C PRO A 70 -21.76 -1.14 -8.43
N VAL A 71 -22.82 -1.94 -8.31
CA VAL A 71 -23.77 -1.85 -7.19
C VAL A 71 -23.09 -2.23 -5.87
N VAL A 72 -22.37 -3.36 -5.86
CA VAL A 72 -21.66 -3.86 -4.66
C VAL A 72 -20.56 -2.90 -4.24
N ALA A 73 -19.76 -2.41 -5.19
CA ALA A 73 -18.71 -1.42 -4.92
C ALA A 73 -19.29 -0.14 -4.31
N GLY A 74 -20.42 0.34 -4.81
CA GLY A 74 -21.09 1.53 -4.29
C GLY A 74 -21.62 1.35 -2.87
N VAL A 75 -22.20 0.18 -2.56
CA VAL A 75 -22.65 -0.15 -1.20
C VAL A 75 -21.46 -0.25 -0.24
N LEU A 76 -20.43 -1.03 -0.59
CA LEU A 76 -19.24 -1.20 0.25
C LEU A 76 -18.52 0.12 0.50
N ALA A 77 -18.28 0.92 -0.54
CA ALA A 77 -17.63 2.22 -0.40
C ALA A 77 -18.40 3.14 0.55
N ARG A 78 -19.74 3.23 0.42
CA ARG A 78 -20.56 4.04 1.32
C ARG A 78 -20.52 3.53 2.77
N SER A 79 -20.57 2.22 2.97
CA SER A 79 -20.49 1.63 4.31
C SER A 79 -19.15 1.92 4.98
N ILE A 80 -18.04 1.71 4.26
CA ILE A 80 -16.68 1.99 4.75
C ILE A 80 -16.53 3.48 5.10
N LEU A 81 -17.00 4.38 4.23
CA LEU A 81 -16.94 5.82 4.46
C LEU A 81 -17.82 6.27 5.64
N HIS A 82 -18.96 5.62 5.86
CA HIS A 82 -19.84 5.90 6.99
C HIS A 82 -19.21 5.49 8.33
N MET A 83 -18.45 4.40 8.35
CA MET A 83 -17.71 3.94 9.53
C MET A 83 -16.47 4.77 9.85
N THR A 84 -15.96 5.53 8.87
CA THR A 84 -14.70 6.27 9.03
C THR A 84 -15.00 7.69 9.48
N PRO A 85 -14.42 8.19 10.59
CA PRO A 85 -14.65 9.56 11.05
C PRO A 85 -14.11 10.63 10.09
N ALA A 86 -14.72 11.82 10.10
CA ALA A 86 -14.23 12.96 9.34
C ALA A 86 -12.94 13.54 9.93
N ALA A 87 -12.05 14.05 9.08
CA ALA A 87 -10.80 14.68 9.51
C ALA A 87 -11.01 16.05 10.20
N GLU A 88 -12.14 16.72 9.98
CA GLU A 88 -12.33 18.15 10.28
C GLU A 88 -13.49 18.50 11.24
N GLU A 89 -14.13 17.54 11.91
CA GLU A 89 -15.15 17.89 12.93
C GLU A 89 -14.48 18.36 14.24
N GLY A 90 -14.12 19.65 14.22
CA GLY A 90 -14.09 20.65 15.29
C GLY A 90 -13.61 20.28 16.71
N GLU A 91 -12.71 21.10 17.24
CA GLU A 91 -12.27 21.19 18.64
C GLU A 91 -13.41 21.44 19.69
N GLY A 92 -14.68 21.33 19.31
CA GLY A 92 -15.85 21.61 20.15
C GLY A 92 -16.67 20.40 20.58
N LEU A 93 -16.51 19.23 19.94
CA LEU A 93 -17.05 18.00 20.48
C LEU A 93 -15.97 17.39 21.37
N LYS A 94 -16.22 17.35 22.68
CA LYS A 94 -15.55 16.39 23.58
C LYS A 94 -15.78 15.01 22.96
N GLY A 95 -14.88 14.61 22.07
CA GLY A 95 -14.91 13.31 21.45
C GLY A 95 -15.06 12.31 22.59
N ARG A 96 -16.10 11.49 22.52
CA ARG A 96 -16.14 10.28 23.34
C ARG A 96 -14.83 9.57 23.00
N ASN A 97 -13.86 9.67 23.91
CA ASN A 97 -12.66 8.87 23.86
C ASN A 97 -13.15 7.42 24.03
N LEU A 98 -13.53 6.77 22.92
CA LEU A 98 -13.91 5.36 22.92
C LEU A 98 -12.78 4.47 23.48
N TRP A 99 -11.56 5.01 23.55
CA TRP A 99 -10.39 4.37 24.13
C TRP A 99 -10.21 4.56 25.65
N LYS A 100 -10.89 5.52 26.29
CA LYS A 100 -10.85 5.65 27.78
C LYS A 100 -11.80 4.68 28.49
N SER A 101 -12.58 3.89 27.74
CA SER A 101 -13.54 2.92 28.27
C SER A 101 -13.20 1.47 27.91
N VAL A 102 -11.93 1.15 27.67
CA VAL A 102 -11.46 -0.23 27.36
C VAL A 102 -11.67 -1.22 28.53
N ASP A 103 -12.30 -0.79 29.63
CA ASP A 103 -12.70 -1.65 30.76
C ASP A 103 -14.22 -1.92 30.90
N GLN A 104 -15.11 -1.61 29.93
CA GLN A 104 -16.55 -1.97 30.03
C GLN A 104 -17.24 -2.48 28.73
N PRO A 105 -18.28 -3.35 28.82
CA PRO A 105 -18.78 -4.14 27.69
C PRO A 105 -19.88 -3.48 26.82
N GLU A 106 -19.48 -3.09 25.61
CA GLU A 106 -20.01 -3.37 24.23
C GLU A 106 -21.50 -3.44 23.79
N ALA A 107 -22.55 -3.14 24.56
CA ALA A 107 -23.91 -3.38 24.03
C ALA A 107 -24.55 -2.30 23.11
N THR A 108 -24.04 -1.07 23.02
CA THR A 108 -24.88 0.07 22.54
C THR A 108 -24.63 0.58 21.12
N VAL A 109 -23.53 0.18 20.46
CA VAL A 109 -23.19 0.67 19.10
C VAL A 109 -23.84 -0.20 18.01
N LEU A 110 -23.87 -1.53 18.19
CA LEU A 110 -24.50 -2.47 17.24
C LEU A 110 -26.00 -2.18 17.02
N GLU A 111 -26.73 -1.93 18.10
CA GLU A 111 -28.19 -1.70 18.09
C GLU A 111 -28.59 -0.47 17.25
N GLN A 112 -27.73 0.56 17.19
CA GLN A 112 -28.01 1.79 16.45
C GLN A 112 -27.80 1.62 14.93
N SER A 113 -26.76 0.90 14.53
CA SER A 113 -26.49 0.59 13.12
C SER A 113 -27.52 -0.36 12.51
N GLU A 114 -27.98 -1.36 13.26
CA GLU A 114 -29.03 -2.28 12.80
C GLU A 114 -30.38 -1.56 12.59
N ARG A 115 -30.75 -0.64 13.49
CA ARG A 115 -31.99 0.14 13.37
C ARG A 115 -32.01 1.05 12.14
N ILE A 116 -30.90 1.69 11.80
CA ILE A 116 -30.84 2.62 10.65
C ILE A 116 -30.96 1.88 9.31
N ILE A 117 -30.41 0.66 9.22
CA ILE A 117 -30.47 -0.16 8.02
C ILE A 117 -31.86 -0.80 7.85
N LEU A 118 -32.48 -1.26 8.95
CA LEU A 118 -33.83 -1.84 8.92
C LEU A 118 -34.94 -0.80 8.66
N LEU A 119 -34.83 0.41 9.22
CA LEU A 119 -35.89 1.42 9.11
C LEU A 119 -36.02 2.06 7.71
N ARG A 120 -35.00 1.97 6.85
CA ARG A 120 -35.06 2.49 5.47
C ARG A 120 -35.57 1.50 4.43
N PHE A 121 -35.63 0.20 4.75
CA PHE A 121 -36.03 -0.85 3.79
C PHE A 121 -37.47 -1.36 3.96
N LEU A 122 -38.17 -0.95 5.02
CA LEU A 122 -39.53 -1.42 5.36
C LEU A 122 -40.65 -0.44 4.95
N HIS A 123 -40.41 0.48 4.02
CA HIS A 123 -41.43 1.42 3.55
C HIS A 123 -41.50 1.47 2.01
N GLU A 124 -42.03 0.40 1.41
CA GLU A 124 -42.92 0.44 0.24
C GLU A 124 -43.78 -0.85 0.24
N PRO A 125 -45.13 -0.75 0.39
CA PRO A 125 -46.02 -1.88 0.17
C PRO A 125 -46.73 -1.80 -1.20
N ASP A 126 -46.94 -3.00 -1.76
CA ASP A 126 -47.94 -3.41 -2.76
C ASP A 126 -47.80 -3.00 -4.24
N ALA A 127 -47.56 -4.01 -5.09
CA ALA A 127 -48.33 -4.21 -6.32
C ALA A 127 -48.13 -5.63 -6.94
N LEU A 128 -49.25 -6.36 -6.99
CA LEU A 128 -49.70 -7.35 -8.00
C LEU A 128 -49.26 -8.83 -7.88
N ALA A 129 -50.26 -9.62 -7.47
CA ALA A 129 -50.48 -11.01 -7.85
C ALA A 129 -50.97 -11.12 -9.31
N ASP A 130 -50.62 -12.19 -10.03
CA ASP A 130 -51.62 -13.08 -10.66
C ASP A 130 -51.01 -14.41 -11.17
N GLU A 131 -51.91 -15.36 -11.42
CA GLU A 131 -51.85 -16.83 -11.46
C GLU A 131 -51.27 -17.50 -12.73
N ASP A 132 -51.10 -18.83 -12.60
CA ASP A 132 -51.20 -19.89 -13.61
C ASP A 132 -50.14 -20.05 -14.72
N ALA A 133 -49.28 -21.07 -14.55
CA ALA A 133 -48.66 -21.81 -15.66
C ALA A 133 -48.46 -23.30 -15.33
N PRO A 134 -48.79 -24.25 -16.23
CA PRO A 134 -48.62 -25.69 -16.01
C PRO A 134 -47.16 -26.14 -16.25
N PRO A 135 -46.74 -27.28 -15.68
CA PRO A 135 -45.36 -27.77 -15.83
C PRO A 135 -45.13 -28.39 -17.22
N PRO A 136 -43.91 -28.27 -17.80
CA PRO A 136 -43.61 -28.90 -19.08
C PRO A 136 -43.29 -30.40 -18.94
N GLU A 137 -43.76 -31.17 -19.92
CA GLU A 137 -43.51 -32.60 -20.12
C GLU A 137 -42.02 -32.91 -20.31
N ASN A 138 -41.57 -33.96 -19.63
CA ASN A 138 -40.22 -34.49 -19.72
C ASN A 138 -40.15 -35.51 -20.87
N LYS A 139 -39.36 -35.24 -21.91
CA LYS A 139 -38.99 -36.24 -22.93
C LYS A 139 -37.64 -36.85 -22.59
N ASP A 140 -37.72 -38.14 -22.30
CA ASP A 140 -36.66 -39.09 -22.04
C ASP A 140 -35.81 -39.32 -23.31
N THR A 141 -34.49 -39.10 -23.23
CA THR A 141 -33.53 -39.65 -24.18
C THR A 141 -32.36 -40.25 -23.42
N GLY A 142 -32.24 -41.58 -23.54
CA GLY A 142 -31.28 -42.39 -22.83
C GLY A 142 -29.82 -42.05 -23.11
N GLY A 143 -29.06 -41.94 -22.02
CA GLY A 143 -27.61 -41.87 -21.98
C GLY A 143 -27.06 -42.14 -20.56
N GLY A 144 -27.78 -42.90 -19.74
CA GLY A 144 -27.69 -42.77 -18.29
C GLY A 144 -26.81 -43.75 -17.51
N ARG A 145 -25.74 -44.33 -18.06
CA ARG A 145 -24.89 -45.26 -17.25
C ARG A 145 -23.43 -44.84 -17.07
N ARG A 146 -22.75 -44.32 -18.11
CA ARG A 146 -21.34 -43.85 -17.96
C ARG A 146 -21.19 -42.45 -17.38
N GLU A 147 -22.20 -41.60 -17.55
CA GLU A 147 -22.18 -40.23 -17.01
C GLU A 147 -22.53 -40.17 -15.50
N ARG A 148 -23.21 -41.21 -14.99
CA ARG A 148 -23.48 -41.37 -13.56
C ARG A 148 -22.23 -41.81 -12.78
N GLU A 149 -21.47 -42.77 -13.30
CA GLU A 149 -20.24 -43.23 -12.65
C GLU A 149 -19.15 -42.14 -12.60
N TRP A 150 -19.04 -41.29 -13.63
CA TRP A 150 -18.09 -40.15 -13.61
C TRP A 150 -18.53 -39.00 -12.69
N ARG A 151 -19.86 -38.72 -12.59
CA ARG A 151 -20.40 -37.75 -11.62
C ARG A 151 -20.27 -38.24 -10.19
N ASP A 152 -20.48 -39.52 -9.93
CA ASP A 152 -20.38 -40.08 -8.58
C ASP A 152 -18.92 -40.13 -8.09
N ASP A 153 -17.95 -40.36 -8.99
CA ASP A 153 -16.52 -40.24 -8.67
C ASP A 153 -16.08 -38.78 -8.42
N GLN A 154 -16.56 -37.81 -9.21
CA GLN A 154 -16.30 -36.39 -8.93
C GLN A 154 -16.97 -35.91 -7.63
N LEU A 155 -18.23 -36.30 -7.39
CA LEU A 155 -18.96 -35.94 -6.17
C LEU A 155 -18.36 -36.61 -4.92
N SER A 156 -17.78 -37.80 -5.04
CA SER A 156 -17.06 -38.44 -3.93
C SER A 156 -15.71 -37.77 -3.66
N GLN A 157 -14.96 -37.35 -4.68
CA GLN A 157 -13.70 -36.63 -4.51
C GLN A 157 -13.91 -35.19 -4.00
N GLU A 158 -14.96 -34.49 -4.45
CA GLU A 158 -15.37 -33.19 -3.90
C GLU A 158 -15.94 -33.33 -2.49
N GLY A 159 -16.69 -34.40 -2.21
CA GLY A 159 -17.21 -34.72 -0.89
C GLY A 159 -16.10 -35.02 0.14
N VAL A 160 -15.06 -35.76 -0.26
CA VAL A 160 -13.90 -36.05 0.61
C VAL A 160 -13.05 -34.80 0.85
N LYS A 161 -12.79 -33.97 -0.19
CA LYS A 161 -12.14 -32.66 -0.01
C LYS A 161 -12.95 -31.71 0.87
N SER A 162 -14.28 -31.72 0.73
CA SER A 162 -15.21 -30.99 1.58
C SER A 162 -15.18 -31.48 3.03
N LEU A 163 -15.06 -32.79 3.27
CA LEU A 163 -15.02 -33.37 4.61
C LEU A 163 -13.67 -33.16 5.30
N GLU A 164 -12.57 -33.25 4.56
CA GLU A 164 -11.22 -32.96 5.04
C GLU A 164 -11.05 -31.46 5.32
N MET A 165 -11.61 -30.58 4.48
CA MET A 165 -11.79 -29.17 4.82
C MET A 165 -12.61 -29.03 6.10
N ARG A 166 -13.80 -29.63 6.19
CA ARG A 166 -14.66 -29.51 7.39
C ARG A 166 -13.97 -29.94 8.68
N ARG A 167 -13.14 -30.97 8.66
CA ARG A 167 -12.31 -31.39 9.80
C ARG A 167 -11.17 -30.42 10.10
N ALA A 168 -10.61 -29.76 9.08
CA ALA A 168 -9.62 -28.70 9.25
C ALA A 168 -10.22 -27.34 9.67
N PHE A 169 -11.54 -27.17 9.54
CA PHE A 169 -12.34 -25.99 9.88
C PHE A 169 -13.16 -26.16 11.18
N ASP A 170 -12.86 -27.18 12.00
CA ASP A 170 -13.53 -27.34 13.30
C ASP A 170 -13.33 -26.07 14.16
N GLY A 171 -14.39 -25.28 14.30
CA GLY A 171 -14.41 -24.01 15.03
C GLY A 171 -14.53 -22.73 14.20
N LEU A 172 -14.56 -22.78 12.87
CA LEU A 172 -14.85 -21.63 11.99
C LEU A 172 -16.26 -21.75 11.41
N SER A 173 -17.01 -20.63 11.33
CA SER A 173 -18.34 -20.64 10.71
C SER A 173 -18.27 -20.84 9.20
N ASP A 174 -19.32 -21.39 8.59
CA ASP A 174 -19.46 -21.56 7.13
C ASP A 174 -19.20 -20.24 6.36
N ASP A 175 -19.44 -19.10 7.00
CA ASP A 175 -19.25 -17.79 6.39
C ASP A 175 -17.77 -17.35 6.32
N ALA A 176 -16.89 -17.83 7.21
CA ALA A 176 -15.46 -17.53 7.18
C ALA A 176 -14.77 -18.20 5.96
N VAL A 177 -15.21 -19.41 5.60
CA VAL A 177 -14.76 -20.11 4.38
C VAL A 177 -15.15 -19.32 3.13
N LEU A 178 -16.36 -18.76 3.11
CA LEU A 178 -16.86 -17.96 2.00
C LEU A 178 -16.12 -16.63 1.83
N ILE A 179 -15.69 -16.01 2.95
CA ILE A 179 -14.84 -14.80 2.95
C ILE A 179 -13.48 -15.12 2.31
N VAL A 180 -12.82 -16.20 2.75
CA VAL A 180 -11.52 -16.62 2.22
C VAL A 180 -11.61 -16.89 0.72
N GLU A 181 -12.65 -17.57 0.25
CA GLU A 181 -12.86 -17.78 -1.19
C GLU A 181 -13.14 -16.49 -1.96
N SER A 182 -13.87 -15.54 -1.39
CA SER A 182 -14.19 -14.27 -2.03
C SER A 182 -12.96 -13.37 -2.14
N LEU A 183 -12.13 -13.32 -1.08
CA LEU A 183 -10.84 -12.62 -1.08
C LEU A 183 -9.86 -13.26 -2.06
N ARG A 184 -9.84 -14.60 -2.15
CA ARG A 184 -9.05 -15.33 -3.15
C ARG A 184 -9.48 -14.99 -4.57
N LYS A 185 -10.79 -14.99 -4.87
CA LYS A 185 -11.33 -14.63 -6.19
C LYS A 185 -11.07 -13.17 -6.56
N ALA A 186 -11.04 -12.27 -5.58
CA ALA A 186 -10.70 -10.86 -5.77
C ALA A 186 -9.19 -10.59 -5.84
N GLY A 187 -8.35 -11.63 -5.79
CA GLY A 187 -6.89 -11.51 -5.92
C GLY A 187 -6.18 -10.99 -4.66
N PHE A 188 -6.86 -10.93 -3.51
CA PHE A 188 -6.25 -10.52 -2.24
C PHE A 188 -5.43 -11.65 -1.58
N LEU A 189 -5.69 -12.91 -1.94
CA LEU A 189 -4.92 -14.07 -1.51
C LEU A 189 -4.23 -14.70 -2.73
N ILE A 190 -2.94 -14.40 -2.93
CA ILE A 190 -2.10 -15.02 -3.96
C ILE A 190 -1.62 -16.38 -3.43
N GLU A 191 -1.75 -17.43 -4.25
CA GLU A 191 -1.06 -18.71 -4.01
C GLU A 191 0.42 -18.53 -4.31
N GLU A 192 1.27 -18.71 -3.31
CA GLU A 192 2.70 -18.87 -3.57
C GLU A 192 2.94 -20.30 -4.03
N GLU A 193 3.47 -20.46 -5.25
CA GLU A 193 4.11 -21.71 -5.68
C GLU A 193 5.37 -21.93 -4.84
N HIS A 194 5.22 -22.50 -3.65
CA HIS A 194 6.36 -22.92 -2.86
C HIS A 194 6.91 -24.25 -3.39
N GLY A 195 8.18 -24.22 -3.79
CA GLY A 195 8.96 -25.39 -4.18
C GLY A 195 8.93 -26.49 -3.13
N GLU A 196 8.83 -27.72 -3.60
CA GLU A 196 8.77 -28.96 -2.83
C GLU A 196 10.06 -29.15 -2.01
N GLU A 197 10.04 -28.88 -0.70
CA GLU A 197 10.96 -29.50 0.28
C GLU A 197 10.62 -29.08 1.72
N ALA A 198 9.57 -29.67 2.30
CA ALA A 198 9.41 -29.73 3.75
C ALA A 198 8.63 -31.00 4.11
N ARG A 199 9.35 -32.02 4.59
CA ARG A 199 8.76 -33.27 5.08
C ARG A 199 8.28 -33.06 6.52
N GLY A 200 6.98 -33.13 6.77
CA GLY A 200 6.44 -33.38 8.12
C GLY A 200 5.19 -32.60 8.54
N GLU A 201 4.87 -31.48 7.89
CA GLU A 201 3.65 -30.72 8.17
C GLU A 201 2.66 -30.89 7.00
N ASP A 202 1.39 -31.19 7.30
CA ASP A 202 0.35 -31.32 6.28
C ASP A 202 0.24 -30.00 5.50
N LYS A 203 0.40 -30.09 4.17
CA LYS A 203 0.32 -28.96 3.23
C LYS A 203 -0.96 -28.14 3.45
N SER A 204 -2.05 -28.81 3.86
CA SER A 204 -3.34 -28.19 4.16
C SER A 204 -3.27 -27.28 5.39
N ILE A 205 -2.64 -27.74 6.48
CA ILE A 205 -2.48 -26.97 7.73
C ILE A 205 -1.62 -25.72 7.49
N ARG A 206 -0.52 -25.84 6.74
CA ARG A 206 0.33 -24.69 6.39
C ARG A 206 -0.42 -23.67 5.54
N THR A 207 -1.18 -24.13 4.55
CA THR A 207 -2.00 -23.25 3.69
C THR A 207 -3.05 -22.51 4.51
N LEU A 208 -3.71 -23.18 5.46
CA LEU A 208 -4.70 -22.57 6.34
C LEU A 208 -4.10 -21.57 7.31
N ARG A 209 -2.95 -21.90 7.91
CA ARG A 209 -2.22 -20.96 8.79
C ARG A 209 -1.85 -19.69 8.03
N SER A 210 -1.27 -19.84 6.84
CA SER A 210 -0.91 -18.71 5.97
C SER A 210 -2.13 -17.88 5.57
N ALA A 211 -3.26 -18.52 5.20
CA ALA A 211 -4.49 -17.80 4.84
C ALA A 211 -5.06 -17.02 6.03
N ARG A 212 -5.05 -17.61 7.24
CA ARG A 212 -5.50 -16.95 8.47
C ARG A 212 -4.61 -15.76 8.82
N GLU A 213 -3.29 -15.90 8.73
CA GLU A 213 -2.33 -14.82 8.99
C GLU A 213 -2.50 -13.67 8.01
N LYS A 214 -2.62 -13.97 6.70
CA LYS A 214 -2.91 -12.98 5.65
C LYS A 214 -4.23 -12.25 5.93
N LEU A 215 -5.30 -12.99 6.28
CA LEU A 215 -6.59 -12.38 6.61
C LEU A 215 -6.48 -11.45 7.82
N ALA A 216 -5.80 -11.88 8.89
CA ALA A 216 -5.58 -11.05 10.07
C ALA A 216 -4.80 -9.76 9.73
N GLY A 217 -3.76 -9.85 8.91
CA GLY A 217 -3.01 -8.70 8.41
C GLY A 217 -3.89 -7.72 7.63
N TYR A 218 -4.73 -8.21 6.72
CA TYR A 218 -5.68 -7.36 6.00
C TYR A 218 -6.71 -6.71 6.93
N LEU A 219 -7.27 -7.44 7.90
CA LEU A 219 -8.22 -6.89 8.86
C LEU A 219 -7.58 -5.79 9.73
N SER A 220 -6.32 -5.98 10.15
CA SER A 220 -5.53 -4.96 10.84
C SER A 220 -5.34 -3.71 9.99
N PHE A 221 -4.90 -3.89 8.73
CA PHE A 221 -4.74 -2.83 7.75
C PHE A 221 -6.04 -2.03 7.56
N PHE A 222 -7.16 -2.70 7.30
CA PHE A 222 -8.46 -2.04 7.16
C PHE A 222 -8.91 -1.35 8.45
N GLY A 223 -8.70 -2.00 9.61
CA GLY A 223 -9.05 -1.46 10.92
C GLY A 223 -8.30 -0.17 11.28
N ILE A 224 -7.12 0.05 10.70
CA ILE A 224 -6.35 1.29 10.86
C ILE A 224 -6.78 2.33 9.84
N MET A 225 -7.03 1.91 8.61
CA MET A 225 -7.49 2.77 7.53
C MET A 225 -8.86 3.43 7.78
N VAL A 226 -9.68 2.91 8.70
CA VAL A 226 -10.96 3.55 9.10
C VAL A 226 -10.82 4.52 10.27
N ARG A 227 -9.61 4.74 10.79
CA ARG A 227 -9.36 5.67 11.90
C ARG A 227 -9.14 7.09 11.40
N ARG A 228 -9.13 8.05 12.34
CA ARG A 228 -8.69 9.41 12.02
C ARG A 228 -7.18 9.45 11.79
N GLN A 229 -6.72 10.30 10.88
CA GLN A 229 -5.29 10.43 10.56
C GLN A 229 -4.41 10.75 11.78
N ASP A 230 -4.92 11.50 12.76
CA ASP A 230 -4.19 11.80 14.00
C ASP A 230 -4.09 10.60 14.95
N GLU A 231 -5.11 9.74 14.97
CA GLU A 231 -5.07 8.45 15.70
C GLU A 231 -4.10 7.48 15.02
N ILE A 232 -4.11 7.42 13.69
CA ILE A 232 -3.17 6.63 12.88
C ILE A 232 -1.73 7.06 13.17
N ALA A 233 -1.44 8.36 13.08
CA ALA A 233 -0.13 8.95 13.40
C ALA A 233 0.31 8.67 14.85
N THR A 234 -0.62 8.78 15.80
CA THR A 234 -0.33 8.52 17.21
C THR A 234 -0.02 7.04 17.44
N TYR A 235 -0.80 6.14 16.84
CA TYR A 235 -0.56 4.70 16.91
C TYR A 235 0.81 4.33 16.32
N LEU A 236 1.13 4.85 15.12
CA LEU A 236 2.43 4.65 14.49
C LEU A 236 3.58 5.02 15.44
N ARG A 237 3.51 6.22 16.01
CA ARG A 237 4.57 6.80 16.84
C ARG A 237 4.66 6.24 18.25
N GLU A 238 3.56 5.84 18.86
CA GLU A 238 3.53 5.48 20.28
C GLU A 238 3.42 3.97 20.50
N ARG A 239 2.98 3.21 19.49
CA ARG A 239 2.74 1.77 19.60
C ARG A 239 3.57 0.99 18.59
N ALA A 240 3.48 1.30 17.30
CA ALA A 240 4.13 0.50 16.27
C ALA A 240 5.66 0.69 16.27
N TYR A 241 6.12 1.94 16.27
CA TYR A 241 7.54 2.28 16.18
C TYR A 241 7.92 3.43 17.13
N PRO A 242 7.80 3.25 18.47
CA PRO A 242 8.18 4.26 19.47
C PRO A 242 9.65 4.69 19.44
N GLN A 243 10.50 3.89 18.79
CA GLN A 243 11.94 4.11 18.64
C GLN A 243 12.28 5.09 17.51
N VAL A 244 11.33 5.42 16.63
CA VAL A 244 11.55 6.33 15.50
C VAL A 244 11.37 7.78 15.97
N ASP A 245 12.36 8.61 15.66
CA ASP A 245 12.35 10.03 16.03
C ASP A 245 11.45 10.84 15.09
N LEU A 246 11.61 10.64 13.77
CA LEU A 246 10.89 11.37 12.73
C LEU A 246 10.34 10.40 11.68
N PHE A 247 9.06 10.55 11.33
CA PHE A 247 8.48 9.85 10.18
C PHE A 247 8.25 10.83 9.03
N LEU A 248 8.66 10.41 7.84
CA LEU A 248 8.23 10.98 6.59
C LEU A 248 7.03 10.21 6.07
N HIS A 249 5.88 10.86 5.97
CA HIS A 249 4.67 10.25 5.44
C HIS A 249 4.27 10.85 4.10
N HIS A 250 3.73 10.01 3.22
CA HIS A 250 3.46 10.39 1.85
C HIS A 250 1.96 10.41 1.56
N LEU A 251 1.49 11.49 0.93
CA LEU A 251 0.14 11.53 0.37
C LEU A 251 0.10 10.70 -0.92
N MET A 252 -1.12 10.31 -1.30
CA MET A 252 -1.40 9.61 -2.54
C MET A 252 -2.56 10.30 -3.25
N ASP A 253 -2.33 10.78 -4.47
CA ASP A 253 -3.38 11.34 -5.30
C ASP A 253 -3.83 10.31 -6.34
N MET A 254 -4.88 9.59 -5.98
CA MET A 254 -5.31 8.41 -6.73
C MET A 254 -6.61 8.63 -7.49
N GLY A 255 -7.19 9.83 -7.42
CA GLY A 255 -8.53 10.10 -7.96
C GLY A 255 -8.60 9.82 -9.47
N THR A 256 -7.72 10.47 -10.22
CA THR A 256 -7.61 10.28 -11.68
C THR A 256 -7.19 8.85 -12.03
N ALA A 257 -6.27 8.27 -11.24
CA ALA A 257 -5.75 6.93 -11.44
C ALA A 257 -6.88 5.88 -11.44
N TYR A 258 -7.91 6.08 -10.61
CA TYR A 258 -9.06 5.18 -10.50
C TYR A 258 -10.35 5.70 -11.13
N GLY A 259 -10.33 6.87 -11.79
CA GLY A 259 -11.53 7.46 -12.40
C GLY A 259 -12.65 7.71 -11.39
N ASP A 260 -12.29 8.09 -10.17
CA ASP A 260 -13.19 8.29 -9.03
C ASP A 260 -12.62 9.40 -8.12
N SER A 261 -13.39 9.90 -7.16
CA SER A 261 -12.95 10.95 -6.23
C SER A 261 -12.96 10.48 -4.79
N PRO A 262 -11.91 10.76 -4.01
CA PRO A 262 -11.94 10.53 -2.57
C PRO A 262 -13.00 11.42 -1.92
N SER A 263 -13.56 10.97 -0.80
CA SER A 263 -14.52 11.79 -0.04
C SER A 263 -13.88 13.02 0.59
N ASN A 264 -12.59 12.91 0.95
CA ASN A 264 -11.73 14.03 1.32
C ASN A 264 -10.93 14.43 0.08
N LEU A 265 -11.37 15.48 -0.62
CA LEU A 265 -10.75 15.94 -1.86
C LEU A 265 -9.27 16.29 -1.64
N PHE A 266 -8.42 16.02 -2.64
CA PHE A 266 -6.97 16.21 -2.54
C PHE A 266 -6.56 17.63 -2.12
N ASP A 267 -7.31 18.65 -2.55
CA ASP A 267 -7.10 20.04 -2.12
C ASP A 267 -7.17 20.24 -0.60
N ARG A 268 -8.07 19.52 0.06
CA ARG A 268 -8.25 19.55 1.52
C ARG A 268 -7.23 18.67 2.21
N GLN A 269 -6.81 17.58 1.57
CA GLN A 269 -5.74 16.71 2.08
C GLN A 269 -4.43 17.50 2.25
N ILE A 270 -4.06 18.35 1.28
CA ILE A 270 -2.86 19.21 1.36
C ILE A 270 -2.83 20.02 2.66
N ASP A 271 -3.91 20.76 2.95
CA ASP A 271 -3.96 21.60 4.15
C ASP A 271 -4.12 20.76 5.43
N GLY A 272 -4.85 19.65 5.35
CA GLY A 272 -5.07 18.71 6.45
C GLY A 272 -3.78 18.08 6.96
N PHE A 273 -2.91 17.65 6.05
CA PHE A 273 -1.62 17.04 6.39
C PHE A 273 -0.63 18.05 6.96
N ALA A 274 -0.59 19.29 6.44
CA ALA A 274 0.20 20.35 7.06
C ALA A 274 -0.26 20.65 8.51
N ARG A 275 -1.58 20.58 8.76
CA ARG A 275 -2.17 20.68 10.10
C ARG A 275 -1.81 19.49 10.99
N LEU A 276 -1.83 18.27 10.44
CA LEU A 276 -1.41 17.07 11.15
C LEU A 276 0.04 17.19 11.62
N ASP A 277 0.96 17.57 10.73
CA ASP A 277 2.39 17.74 11.06
C ASP A 277 2.62 18.75 12.18
N ARG A 278 1.91 19.89 12.14
CA ARG A 278 1.96 20.90 13.20
C ARG A 278 1.50 20.35 14.54
N ARG A 279 0.41 19.58 14.56
CA ARG A 279 -0.11 18.95 15.79
C ARG A 279 0.83 17.89 16.36
N GLN A 280 1.64 17.25 15.51
CA GLN A 280 2.65 16.28 15.94
C GLN A 280 3.99 16.92 16.35
N GLY A 281 4.06 18.25 16.44
CA GLY A 281 5.20 18.97 17.03
C GLY A 281 6.53 18.78 16.30
N GLY A 282 6.51 18.43 15.01
CA GLY A 282 7.70 18.18 14.20
C GLY A 282 8.15 16.71 14.13
N ARG A 283 7.45 15.78 14.79
CA ARG A 283 7.74 14.34 14.69
C ARG A 283 7.21 13.69 13.41
N LEU A 284 6.45 14.45 12.62
CA LEU A 284 6.05 14.12 11.27
C LEU A 284 6.46 15.25 10.31
N ILE A 285 6.85 14.85 9.11
CA ILE A 285 6.86 15.69 7.91
C ILE A 285 6.15 14.95 6.80
N HIS A 286 5.45 15.66 5.91
CA HIS A 286 4.77 15.04 4.78
C HIS A 286 5.40 15.35 3.43
N PHE A 287 5.29 14.41 2.50
CA PHE A 287 5.41 14.67 1.06
C PHE A 287 4.02 14.67 0.44
N SER A 288 3.70 15.70 -0.35
CA SER A 288 2.47 15.72 -1.14
C SER A 288 2.59 14.83 -2.37
N ALA A 289 1.48 14.46 -3.01
CA ALA A 289 1.52 13.66 -4.22
C ALA A 289 1.58 14.55 -5.48
N TYR A 290 2.20 14.02 -6.53
CA TYR A 290 2.11 14.57 -7.88
C TYR A 290 1.39 13.60 -8.81
N ASP A 291 0.36 14.12 -9.47
CA ASP A 291 -0.43 13.42 -10.47
C ASP A 291 -0.43 14.23 -11.78
N PRO A 292 0.28 13.78 -12.83
CA PRO A 292 0.31 14.49 -14.11
C PRO A 292 -1.06 14.48 -14.81
N PHE A 293 -1.98 13.58 -14.44
CA PHE A 293 -3.32 13.54 -15.04
C PHE A 293 -4.22 14.68 -14.58
N ARG A 294 -3.79 15.53 -13.65
CA ARG A 294 -4.39 16.85 -13.40
C ARG A 294 -4.08 17.89 -14.49
N ASN A 295 -3.28 17.53 -15.49
CA ASN A 295 -2.95 18.38 -16.65
C ASN A 295 -2.32 19.72 -16.21
N SER A 296 -2.81 20.86 -16.72
CA SER A 296 -2.28 22.19 -16.42
C SER A 296 -2.28 22.53 -14.93
N ASP A 297 -3.06 21.82 -14.12
CA ASP A 297 -3.12 22.05 -12.67
C ASP A 297 -2.07 21.21 -11.91
N ALA A 298 -1.46 20.18 -12.50
CA ALA A 298 -0.58 19.24 -11.79
C ALA A 298 0.59 19.94 -11.06
N LEU A 299 1.35 20.79 -11.76
CA LEU A 299 2.44 21.57 -11.18
C LEU A 299 1.94 22.62 -10.16
N PRO A 300 0.89 23.42 -10.44
CA PRO A 300 0.28 24.30 -9.45
C PRO A 300 -0.11 23.61 -8.13
N TYR A 301 -0.63 22.37 -8.15
CA TYR A 301 -0.92 21.61 -6.94
C TYR A 301 0.34 21.27 -6.14
N ALA A 302 1.41 20.82 -6.80
CA ALA A 302 2.69 20.56 -6.13
C ALA A 302 3.26 21.84 -5.51
N GLN A 303 3.24 22.97 -6.23
CA GLN A 303 3.69 24.26 -5.73
C GLN A 303 2.87 24.74 -4.54
N ARG A 304 1.53 24.61 -4.61
CA ARG A 304 0.62 24.92 -3.51
C ARG A 304 0.93 24.05 -2.28
N ALA A 305 1.16 22.76 -2.46
CA ALA A 305 1.47 21.86 -1.35
C ALA A 305 2.79 22.25 -0.67
N MET A 306 3.82 22.60 -1.44
CA MET A 306 5.05 23.16 -0.88
C MET A 306 4.76 24.44 -0.09
N ALA A 307 4.00 25.39 -0.64
CA ALA A 307 3.60 26.59 0.10
C ALA A 307 2.83 26.27 1.41
N ALA A 308 1.99 25.24 1.41
CA ALA A 308 1.18 24.83 2.56
C ALA A 308 1.97 24.16 3.69
N GLY A 309 3.18 23.65 3.40
CA GLY A 309 4.07 23.03 4.39
C GLY A 309 4.55 21.63 4.03
N ALA A 310 4.30 21.15 2.81
CA ALA A 310 4.91 19.90 2.35
C ALA A 310 6.44 20.00 2.34
N TRP A 311 7.09 18.93 2.78
CA TRP A 311 8.53 18.83 2.71
C TRP A 311 8.99 18.47 1.30
N GLY A 312 8.31 17.58 0.61
CA GLY A 312 8.68 17.16 -0.74
C GLY A 312 7.48 16.66 -1.50
N ILE A 313 7.74 15.98 -2.62
CA ILE A 313 6.70 15.49 -3.52
C ILE A 313 6.93 14.01 -3.83
N LYS A 314 5.89 13.19 -3.69
CA LYS A 314 5.85 11.78 -4.08
C LYS A 314 5.37 11.67 -5.53
N VAL A 315 6.15 10.99 -6.35
CA VAL A 315 5.82 10.60 -7.72
C VAL A 315 5.43 9.12 -7.70
N TYR A 316 4.32 8.77 -8.33
CA TYR A 316 3.77 7.41 -8.26
C TYR A 316 3.45 6.86 -9.66
N PRO A 317 4.48 6.42 -10.42
CA PRO A 317 4.30 5.84 -11.75
C PRO A 317 3.28 4.68 -11.84
N PRO A 318 3.10 3.82 -10.79
CA PRO A 318 2.06 2.79 -10.82
C PRO A 318 0.62 3.30 -10.94
N SER A 319 0.39 4.61 -10.84
CA SER A 319 -0.89 5.27 -11.19
C SER A 319 -1.19 5.27 -12.70
N GLY A 320 -0.22 4.95 -13.55
CA GLY A 320 -0.42 4.72 -14.99
C GLY A 320 0.38 5.62 -15.93
N TYR A 321 1.46 6.22 -15.45
CA TYR A 321 2.39 6.99 -16.29
C TYR A 321 3.82 6.55 -15.99
N ARG A 322 4.71 6.70 -16.96
CA ARG A 322 6.16 6.63 -16.75
C ARG A 322 6.67 8.03 -16.49
N VAL A 323 7.83 8.17 -15.85
CA VAL A 323 8.44 9.50 -15.66
C VAL A 323 9.07 10.08 -16.92
N ALA A 324 9.32 9.23 -17.92
CA ALA A 324 9.76 9.61 -19.26
C ALA A 324 9.36 8.51 -20.24
N ALA A 325 9.36 8.84 -21.54
CA ALA A 325 9.03 7.92 -22.62
C ALA A 325 7.66 7.25 -22.40
N ASN A 326 6.65 8.08 -22.13
CA ASN A 326 5.29 7.64 -21.91
C ASN A 326 4.72 6.92 -23.14
N VAL A 327 3.73 6.08 -22.87
CA VAL A 327 2.91 5.44 -23.91
C VAL A 327 1.47 5.57 -23.48
N ILE A 328 0.62 6.08 -24.37
CA ILE A 328 -0.83 6.08 -24.15
C ILE A 328 -1.37 4.71 -24.55
N PRO A 329 -1.97 3.94 -23.61
CA PRO A 329 -2.52 2.63 -23.93
C PRO A 329 -3.73 2.77 -24.87
N ALA A 330 -4.02 1.70 -25.62
CA ALA A 330 -5.20 1.67 -26.47
C ALA A 330 -6.48 1.89 -25.66
N ARG A 331 -7.40 2.69 -26.20
CA ARG A 331 -8.68 2.98 -25.58
C ARG A 331 -9.49 1.70 -25.36
N PRO A 332 -9.93 1.38 -24.13
CA PRO A 332 -10.76 0.22 -23.86
C PRO A 332 -12.11 0.28 -24.61
N PRO A 333 -12.67 -0.87 -24.98
CA PRO A 333 -13.98 -0.91 -25.64
C PRO A 333 -15.11 -0.49 -24.69
N VAL A 334 -16.19 0.06 -25.26
CA VAL A 334 -17.34 0.61 -24.51
C VAL A 334 -18.06 -0.40 -23.61
N TRP A 335 -17.98 -1.71 -23.91
CA TRP A 335 -18.58 -2.76 -23.07
C TRP A 335 -17.74 -3.09 -21.82
N LYS A 336 -16.58 -2.44 -21.63
CA LYS A 336 -15.81 -2.45 -20.37
C LYS A 336 -15.85 -1.06 -19.71
N PRO A 337 -17.02 -0.59 -19.23
CA PRO A 337 -17.22 0.80 -18.82
C PRO A 337 -16.22 1.25 -17.74
N SER A 338 -15.97 0.43 -16.72
CA SER A 338 -15.01 0.79 -15.66
C SER A 338 -13.57 0.96 -16.16
N ALA A 339 -13.14 0.15 -17.13
CA ALA A 339 -11.81 0.33 -17.72
C ALA A 339 -11.78 1.58 -18.60
N LEU A 340 -12.86 1.84 -19.35
CA LEU A 340 -13.01 3.04 -20.16
C LEU A 340 -13.01 4.31 -19.32
N ASP A 341 -13.71 4.35 -18.18
CA ASP A 341 -13.76 5.52 -17.30
C ASP A 341 -12.38 5.85 -16.72
N ARG A 342 -11.65 4.82 -16.25
CA ARG A 342 -10.26 4.97 -15.80
C ARG A 342 -9.34 5.45 -16.91
N TRP A 343 -9.46 4.86 -18.11
CA TRP A 343 -8.68 5.28 -19.26
C TRP A 343 -8.95 6.73 -19.61
N LYS A 344 -10.22 7.15 -19.63
CA LYS A 344 -10.60 8.53 -19.93
C LYS A 344 -10.00 9.51 -18.93
N SER A 345 -10.15 9.17 -17.65
CA SER A 345 -9.64 9.96 -16.55
C SER A 345 -8.13 10.21 -16.60
N ARG A 346 -7.36 9.31 -17.22
CA ARG A 346 -5.90 9.44 -17.35
C ARG A 346 -5.48 10.01 -18.70
N TYR A 347 -6.14 9.59 -19.77
CA TYR A 347 -5.59 9.72 -21.12
C TYR A 347 -6.43 10.51 -22.11
N GLU A 348 -7.73 10.74 -21.87
CA GLU A 348 -8.62 11.38 -22.87
C GLU A 348 -8.21 12.82 -23.20
N GLN A 349 -7.50 13.48 -22.29
CA GLN A 349 -7.05 14.87 -22.45
C GLN A 349 -5.77 15.03 -23.28
N TRP A 350 -4.99 13.99 -23.48
CA TRP A 350 -3.70 14.08 -24.19
C TRP A 350 -3.88 13.76 -25.66
N ARG A 351 -3.25 14.57 -26.53
CA ARG A 351 -3.19 14.27 -27.97
C ARG A 351 -2.25 13.11 -28.25
N ASP A 352 -1.12 13.07 -27.56
CA ASP A 352 -0.11 12.03 -27.65
C ASP A 352 0.71 11.94 -26.35
N ALA A 353 1.58 10.93 -26.26
CA ALA A 353 2.41 10.71 -25.08
C ALA A 353 3.48 11.81 -24.85
N GLY A 354 3.85 12.55 -25.90
CA GLY A 354 4.83 13.63 -25.81
C GLY A 354 4.30 14.82 -25.02
N GLU A 355 2.99 15.08 -25.04
CA GLU A 355 2.38 16.10 -24.17
C GLU A 355 2.48 15.72 -22.69
N LEU A 356 2.24 14.45 -22.35
CA LEU A 356 2.39 13.95 -20.99
C LEU A 356 3.85 14.02 -20.53
N ASP A 357 4.80 13.64 -21.40
CA ASP A 357 6.23 13.77 -21.13
C ASP A 357 6.64 15.24 -20.91
N ALA A 358 6.06 16.19 -21.65
CA ALA A 358 6.35 17.62 -21.49
C ALA A 358 5.86 18.17 -20.14
N VAL A 359 4.68 17.76 -19.67
CA VAL A 359 4.15 18.17 -18.35
C VAL A 359 5.01 17.62 -17.21
N LEU A 360 5.45 16.37 -17.32
CA LEU A 360 6.37 15.76 -16.36
C LEU A 360 7.73 16.46 -16.35
N ASP A 361 8.27 16.79 -17.53
CA ASP A 361 9.54 17.48 -17.66
C ASP A 361 9.51 18.90 -17.07
N GLU A 362 8.41 19.64 -17.27
CA GLU A 362 8.19 20.93 -16.61
C GLU A 362 8.24 20.79 -15.08
N PHE A 363 7.57 19.77 -14.54
CA PHE A 363 7.61 19.48 -13.12
C PHE A 363 9.01 19.13 -12.62
N PHE A 364 9.77 18.29 -13.34
CA PHE A 364 11.13 17.92 -12.93
C PHE A 364 12.10 19.09 -13.03
N THR A 365 11.95 19.95 -14.04
CA THR A 365 12.71 21.20 -14.17
C THR A 365 12.49 22.07 -12.93
N TRP A 366 11.24 22.32 -12.57
CA TRP A 366 10.90 23.08 -11.37
C TRP A 366 11.44 22.43 -10.09
N ALA A 367 11.32 21.10 -9.95
CA ALA A 367 11.79 20.39 -8.78
C ALA A 367 13.32 20.45 -8.64
N ALA A 368 14.07 20.33 -9.73
CA ALA A 368 15.52 20.47 -9.76
C ALA A 368 15.96 21.90 -9.40
N GLU A 369 15.36 22.92 -10.03
CA GLU A 369 15.66 24.33 -9.77
C GLU A 369 15.39 24.73 -8.31
N LYS A 370 14.27 24.27 -7.77
CA LYS A 370 13.87 24.53 -6.37
C LYS A 370 14.49 23.54 -5.39
N LYS A 371 15.25 22.56 -5.87
CA LYS A 371 15.88 21.49 -5.09
C LYS A 371 14.87 20.83 -4.13
N VAL A 372 13.70 20.54 -4.67
CA VAL A 372 12.60 19.86 -3.97
C VAL A 372 12.93 18.37 -3.89
N PRO A 373 13.00 17.78 -2.68
CA PRO A 373 13.16 16.34 -2.54
C PRO A 373 11.97 15.60 -3.14
N LEU A 374 12.26 14.65 -4.03
CA LEU A 374 11.29 13.75 -4.63
C LEU A 374 11.43 12.35 -4.04
N PHE A 375 10.30 11.69 -3.83
CA PHE A 375 10.26 10.27 -3.49
C PHE A 375 9.47 9.53 -4.56
N THR A 376 9.98 8.44 -5.09
CA THR A 376 9.27 7.65 -6.09
C THR A 376 9.05 6.23 -5.62
N HIS A 377 7.89 5.67 -5.97
CA HIS A 377 7.75 4.21 -5.99
C HIS A 377 8.75 3.61 -6.97
N CYS A 378 9.40 2.50 -6.62
CA CYS A 378 10.38 1.83 -7.48
C CYS A 378 10.41 0.31 -7.23
N THR A 379 9.34 -0.37 -7.61
CA THR A 379 9.29 -1.83 -7.74
C THR A 379 8.34 -2.20 -8.88
N PRO A 380 8.56 -3.34 -9.55
CA PRO A 380 7.73 -3.76 -10.67
C PRO A 380 6.33 -4.25 -10.25
N VAL A 381 5.99 -4.18 -8.97
CA VAL A 381 4.74 -4.67 -8.37
C VAL A 381 4.24 -3.71 -7.29
N GLY A 382 2.98 -3.81 -6.89
CA GLY A 382 2.49 -3.13 -5.68
C GLY A 382 1.04 -2.67 -5.78
N PHE A 383 0.74 -1.52 -5.18
CA PHE A 383 -0.59 -0.91 -5.25
C PHE A 383 -0.81 -0.19 -6.58
N GLU A 384 -1.08 -0.97 -7.62
CA GLU A 384 -1.17 -0.49 -8.99
C GLU A 384 -2.61 -0.05 -9.36
N ALA A 385 -2.72 0.98 -10.21
CA ALA A 385 -4.01 1.38 -10.78
C ALA A 385 -4.56 0.35 -11.77
N GLU A 386 -3.68 -0.40 -12.41
CA GLU A 386 -3.98 -1.52 -13.30
C GLU A 386 -2.83 -2.51 -13.28
N ALA A 387 -3.12 -3.81 -13.43
CA ALA A 387 -2.08 -4.83 -13.36
C ALA A 387 -0.99 -4.61 -14.42
N GLY A 388 0.26 -4.64 -13.99
CA GLY A 388 1.45 -4.39 -14.81
C GLY A 388 1.90 -2.93 -14.79
N TYR A 389 1.13 -2.00 -14.20
CA TYR A 389 1.56 -0.61 -14.12
C TYR A 389 2.72 -0.40 -13.14
N GLY A 390 3.02 -1.37 -12.29
CA GLY A 390 4.25 -1.38 -11.48
C GLY A 390 5.51 -1.21 -12.34
N GLU A 391 5.49 -1.74 -13.57
CA GLU A 391 6.62 -1.63 -14.52
C GLU A 391 6.88 -0.20 -15.01
N ASN A 392 5.92 0.72 -14.84
CA ASN A 392 6.16 2.13 -15.15
C ASN A 392 7.14 2.80 -14.19
N SER A 393 7.45 2.15 -13.06
CA SER A 393 8.44 2.61 -12.08
C SER A 393 9.87 2.15 -12.36
N ASP A 394 10.14 1.60 -13.55
CA ASP A 394 11.48 1.15 -13.95
C ASP A 394 12.53 2.28 -13.80
N PRO A 395 13.64 2.05 -13.08
CA PRO A 395 14.77 2.98 -13.01
C PRO A 395 15.29 3.41 -14.39
N TYR A 396 15.09 2.61 -15.43
CA TYR A 396 15.43 2.95 -16.80
C TYR A 396 14.81 4.30 -17.24
N PHE A 397 13.54 4.56 -16.91
CA PHE A 397 12.89 5.83 -17.27
C PHE A 397 13.43 6.99 -16.42
N TRP A 398 13.80 6.72 -15.17
CA TRP A 398 14.40 7.72 -14.29
C TRP A 398 15.80 8.14 -14.73
N ARG A 399 16.58 7.23 -15.31
CA ARG A 399 17.88 7.59 -15.92
C ARG A 399 17.73 8.71 -16.94
N MET A 400 16.73 8.64 -17.82
CA MET A 400 16.46 9.68 -18.82
C MET A 400 16.17 11.04 -18.19
N VAL A 401 15.41 11.04 -17.08
CA VAL A 401 15.12 12.26 -16.31
C VAL A 401 16.38 12.81 -15.66
N LEU A 402 17.19 11.95 -15.03
CA LEU A 402 18.41 12.33 -14.31
C LEU A 402 19.53 12.82 -15.24
N GLU A 403 19.65 12.25 -16.45
CA GLU A 403 20.58 12.74 -17.47
C GLU A 403 20.24 14.17 -17.91
N LYS A 404 18.94 14.52 -17.93
CA LYS A 404 18.47 15.87 -18.25
C LYS A 404 18.50 16.82 -17.05
N HIS A 405 18.22 16.30 -15.85
CA HIS A 405 18.11 17.03 -14.59
C HIS A 405 19.06 16.44 -13.53
N PRO A 406 20.40 16.53 -13.71
CA PRO A 406 21.37 15.83 -12.85
C PRO A 406 21.38 16.33 -11.41
N ASP A 407 20.86 17.53 -11.16
CA ASP A 407 20.74 18.13 -9.83
C ASP A 407 19.47 17.72 -9.07
N LEU A 408 18.58 16.93 -9.69
CA LEU A 408 17.33 16.48 -9.08
C LEU A 408 17.60 15.68 -7.80
N VAL A 409 16.89 16.03 -6.71
CA VAL A 409 16.99 15.32 -5.43
C VAL A 409 15.93 14.22 -5.40
N LEU A 410 16.34 12.96 -5.48
CA LEU A 410 15.43 11.83 -5.69
C LEU A 410 15.74 10.68 -4.73
N CYS A 411 14.70 10.06 -4.19
CA CYS A 411 14.77 8.79 -3.48
C CYS A 411 13.91 7.72 -4.17
N PHE A 412 14.52 6.60 -4.53
CA PHE A 412 13.83 5.38 -4.97
C PHE A 412 13.33 4.58 -3.75
N GLY A 413 12.03 4.61 -3.48
CA GLY A 413 11.40 3.73 -2.51
C GLY A 413 11.55 2.27 -2.90
N HIS A 414 11.67 1.39 -1.91
CA HIS A 414 11.86 -0.05 -2.01
C HIS A 414 13.15 -0.49 -2.73
N ALA A 415 13.97 0.46 -3.17
CA ALA A 415 15.24 0.24 -3.85
C ALA A 415 15.21 -0.82 -4.97
N GLY A 416 14.14 -0.86 -5.77
CA GLY A 416 13.99 -1.82 -6.87
C GLY A 416 13.40 -3.18 -6.49
N GLY A 417 13.05 -3.38 -5.22
CA GLY A 417 12.33 -4.55 -4.72
C GLY A 417 13.22 -5.74 -4.34
N GLU A 418 12.59 -6.76 -3.79
CA GLU A 418 13.26 -7.84 -3.05
C GLU A 418 14.16 -8.74 -3.90
N ALA A 419 13.84 -8.92 -5.19
CA ALA A 419 14.54 -9.86 -6.07
C ALA A 419 16.06 -9.60 -6.13
N PHE A 420 16.48 -8.35 -6.08
CA PHE A 420 17.89 -7.97 -6.05
C PHE A 420 18.50 -8.15 -4.65
N TRP A 421 17.86 -7.58 -3.63
CA TRP A 421 18.40 -7.49 -2.27
C TRP A 421 18.50 -8.83 -1.53
N PHE A 422 17.66 -9.80 -1.88
CA PHE A 422 17.60 -11.12 -1.22
C PHE A 422 17.94 -12.28 -2.15
N SER A 423 18.71 -12.00 -3.20
CA SER A 423 19.34 -13.03 -4.03
C SER A 423 20.77 -13.29 -3.57
N ASP A 424 21.27 -14.52 -3.77
CA ASP A 424 22.66 -14.87 -3.49
C ASP A 424 23.59 -14.04 -4.41
N PRO A 425 24.46 -13.17 -3.87
CA PRO A 425 25.34 -12.32 -4.67
C PRO A 425 26.27 -13.11 -5.61
N ARG A 426 26.58 -14.37 -5.29
CA ARG A 426 27.42 -15.23 -6.13
C ARG A 426 26.77 -15.57 -7.46
N LEU A 427 25.44 -15.50 -7.51
CA LEU A 427 24.67 -15.83 -8.71
C LEU A 427 24.63 -14.69 -9.73
N ASP A 428 25.11 -13.49 -9.38
CA ASP A 428 25.13 -12.34 -10.29
C ASP A 428 25.84 -12.63 -11.63
N SER A 429 26.85 -13.53 -11.61
CA SER A 429 27.63 -13.92 -12.80
C SER A 429 27.02 -15.06 -13.63
N THR A 430 26.05 -15.81 -13.07
CA THR A 430 25.50 -17.04 -13.67
C THR A 430 24.05 -16.90 -14.13
N MET A 431 23.51 -15.68 -14.15
CA MET A 431 22.10 -15.47 -14.49
C MET A 431 21.82 -15.73 -15.98
N PRO A 432 20.72 -16.42 -16.32
CA PRO A 432 20.38 -16.77 -17.70
C PRO A 432 20.09 -15.53 -18.61
N PRO A 433 20.13 -15.70 -19.95
CA PRO A 433 19.89 -14.64 -20.92
C PRO A 433 18.51 -13.95 -20.79
N VAL A 434 18.37 -12.79 -21.45
CA VAL A 434 17.56 -11.60 -21.08
C VAL A 434 16.02 -11.79 -21.00
N SER A 435 15.48 -12.95 -21.32
CA SER A 435 14.04 -13.10 -21.65
C SER A 435 13.09 -13.44 -20.49
N SER A 436 13.54 -13.57 -19.24
CA SER A 436 12.64 -13.91 -18.11
C SER A 436 12.19 -12.67 -17.31
N ALA A 437 10.93 -12.64 -16.91
CA ALA A 437 10.37 -11.61 -16.01
C ALA A 437 11.18 -11.47 -14.71
N GLN A 438 11.78 -12.56 -14.22
CA GLN A 438 12.68 -12.54 -13.05
C GLN A 438 13.95 -11.70 -13.27
N ARG A 439 14.52 -11.67 -14.49
CA ARG A 439 15.67 -10.80 -14.79
C ARG A 439 15.27 -9.33 -14.82
N GLN A 440 14.11 -9.00 -15.39
CA GLN A 440 13.58 -7.63 -15.36
C GLN A 440 13.45 -7.13 -13.91
N ARG A 441 12.94 -7.95 -12.99
CA ARG A 441 12.85 -7.56 -11.56
C ARG A 441 14.21 -7.41 -10.88
N TRP A 442 15.17 -8.29 -11.14
CA TRP A 442 16.54 -8.16 -10.61
C TRP A 442 17.23 -6.89 -11.12
N HIS A 443 16.98 -6.53 -12.38
CA HIS A 443 17.52 -5.31 -13.00
C HIS A 443 17.05 -4.02 -12.33
N TYR A 444 15.89 -4.01 -11.66
CA TYR A 444 15.44 -2.81 -10.95
C TYR A 444 16.42 -2.44 -9.85
N GLY A 445 16.65 -3.34 -8.88
CA GLY A 445 17.54 -3.04 -7.76
C GLY A 445 18.97 -2.74 -8.19
N ARG A 446 19.48 -3.45 -9.21
CA ARG A 446 20.81 -3.14 -9.76
C ARG A 446 20.87 -1.75 -10.39
N GLN A 447 19.89 -1.38 -11.21
CA GLN A 447 19.85 -0.05 -11.82
C GLN A 447 19.72 1.06 -10.77
N VAL A 448 18.97 0.84 -9.69
CA VAL A 448 18.90 1.81 -8.57
C VAL A 448 20.29 2.02 -7.96
N VAL A 449 21.05 0.94 -7.70
CA VAL A 449 22.42 1.05 -7.20
C VAL A 449 23.30 1.85 -8.15
N ASP A 450 23.24 1.54 -9.45
CA ASP A 450 24.03 2.24 -10.47
C ASP A 450 23.68 3.74 -10.50
N LEU A 451 22.40 4.10 -10.43
CA LEU A 451 21.95 5.51 -10.40
C LEU A 451 22.39 6.24 -9.12
N CYS A 452 22.35 5.59 -7.95
CA CYS A 452 22.86 6.16 -6.69
C CYS A 452 24.37 6.44 -6.73
N LEU A 453 25.14 5.64 -7.48
CA LEU A 453 26.58 5.81 -7.65
C LEU A 453 26.93 6.85 -8.72
N GLU A 454 26.07 7.04 -9.71
CA GLU A 454 26.27 7.96 -10.82
C GLU A 454 25.81 9.39 -10.51
N PHE A 455 24.68 9.55 -9.82
CA PHE A 455 24.07 10.85 -9.55
C PHE A 455 24.16 11.23 -8.07
N LYS A 456 24.78 12.38 -7.80
CA LYS A 456 25.07 12.86 -6.44
C LYS A 456 23.84 13.00 -5.55
N ASN A 457 22.70 13.40 -6.10
CA ASN A 457 21.49 13.70 -5.34
C ASN A 457 20.46 12.56 -5.37
N VAL A 458 20.88 11.34 -5.72
CA VAL A 458 20.02 10.17 -5.84
C VAL A 458 20.26 9.19 -4.69
N TYR A 459 19.18 8.77 -4.07
CA TYR A 459 19.12 7.92 -2.87
C TYR A 459 18.16 6.74 -3.10
N CYS A 460 18.18 5.78 -2.19
CA CYS A 460 17.17 4.71 -2.17
C CYS A 460 16.78 4.31 -0.75
N GLY A 461 15.51 3.98 -0.54
CA GLY A 461 15.00 3.45 0.71
C GLY A 461 14.91 1.92 0.70
N LEU A 462 15.35 1.27 1.77
CA LEU A 462 15.13 -0.16 2.00
C LEU A 462 13.81 -0.37 2.74
N ASP A 463 12.73 0.02 2.07
CA ASP A 463 11.36 0.01 2.59
C ASP A 463 10.49 -1.08 1.96
N PHE A 464 9.55 -1.63 2.73
CA PHE A 464 8.71 -2.77 2.34
C PHE A 464 9.46 -3.97 1.73
N LEU A 465 10.57 -4.37 2.37
CA LEU A 465 11.37 -5.53 2.00
C LEU A 465 11.15 -6.68 3.00
N GLU A 466 10.02 -7.38 2.87
CA GLU A 466 9.51 -8.38 3.83
C GLU A 466 10.53 -9.47 4.21
N PRO A 467 11.33 -10.04 3.27
CA PRO A 467 12.24 -11.14 3.57
C PRO A 467 13.23 -10.86 4.72
N VAL A 468 13.55 -9.60 5.01
CA VAL A 468 14.42 -9.21 6.12
C VAL A 468 13.88 -9.66 7.49
N LEU A 469 12.58 -9.89 7.63
CA LEU A 469 11.99 -10.40 8.86
C LEU A 469 12.43 -11.85 9.16
N THR A 470 12.91 -12.57 8.15
CA THR A 470 13.42 -13.94 8.30
C THR A 470 14.93 -13.97 8.55
N PRO A 471 15.46 -14.93 9.34
CA PRO A 471 16.91 -15.07 9.53
C PRO A 471 17.69 -15.25 8.22
N ARG A 472 17.13 -16.02 7.28
CA ARG A 472 17.72 -16.22 5.95
C ARG A 472 17.78 -14.92 5.15
N GLY A 473 16.68 -14.14 5.14
CA GLY A 473 16.65 -12.87 4.43
C GLY A 473 17.61 -11.84 5.03
N ARG A 474 17.77 -11.79 6.36
CA ARG A 474 18.81 -10.95 7.00
C ARG A 474 20.22 -11.34 6.55
N ALA A 475 20.53 -12.64 6.51
CA ALA A 475 21.83 -13.11 6.05
C ALA A 475 22.09 -12.73 4.57
N LEU A 476 21.07 -12.85 3.71
CA LEU A 476 21.18 -12.48 2.29
C LEU A 476 21.33 -10.97 2.10
N ALA A 477 20.51 -10.16 2.79
CA ALA A 477 20.61 -8.71 2.76
C ALA A 477 21.97 -8.22 3.29
N GLY A 478 22.46 -8.79 4.39
CA GLY A 478 23.77 -8.48 4.95
C GLY A 478 24.91 -8.81 3.98
N ALA A 479 24.87 -9.99 3.34
CA ALA A 479 25.86 -10.36 2.33
C ALA A 479 25.83 -9.42 1.11
N ARG A 480 24.64 -9.09 0.61
CA ARG A 480 24.44 -8.14 -0.50
C ARG A 480 24.97 -6.75 -0.13
N LEU A 481 24.56 -6.20 1.00
CA LEU A 481 25.02 -4.89 1.47
C LEU A 481 26.53 -4.87 1.71
N SER A 482 27.09 -5.89 2.35
CA SER A 482 28.55 -6.00 2.54
C SER A 482 29.32 -5.95 1.22
N SER A 483 28.77 -6.50 0.14
CA SER A 483 29.40 -6.46 -1.19
C SER A 483 29.27 -5.12 -1.93
N LEU A 484 28.30 -4.28 -1.57
CA LEU A 484 27.95 -3.07 -2.34
C LEU A 484 28.17 -1.76 -1.59
N ILE A 485 28.04 -1.75 -0.25
CA ILE A 485 27.90 -0.51 0.53
C ILE A 485 29.12 0.40 0.44
N ASP A 486 30.30 -0.17 0.22
CA ASP A 486 31.55 0.57 0.06
C ASP A 486 31.88 0.91 -1.39
N LEU A 487 31.06 0.54 -2.37
CA LEU A 487 31.32 0.89 -3.76
C LEU A 487 31.35 2.42 -3.90
N PRO A 488 32.45 2.98 -4.45
CA PRO A 488 32.55 4.41 -4.66
C PRO A 488 31.80 4.82 -5.94
N SER A 489 31.32 6.06 -5.94
CA SER A 489 31.00 6.82 -7.15
C SER A 489 32.22 6.91 -8.08
N ALA A 490 31.98 7.30 -9.33
CA ALA A 490 33.03 7.35 -10.35
C ALA A 490 34.20 8.30 -10.00
N ASP A 491 33.92 9.39 -9.30
CA ASP A 491 34.91 10.36 -8.81
C ASP A 491 35.36 10.09 -7.35
N GLY A 492 34.71 9.14 -6.67
CA GLY A 492 34.98 8.78 -5.28
C GLY A 492 34.48 9.79 -4.25
N GLU A 493 33.63 10.76 -4.61
CA GLU A 493 33.10 11.76 -3.67
C GLU A 493 32.13 11.16 -2.64
N TRP A 494 31.40 10.10 -3.02
CA TRP A 494 30.50 9.35 -2.14
C TRP A 494 30.56 7.85 -2.41
N ARG A 495 29.99 7.07 -1.50
CA ARG A 495 29.79 5.62 -1.64
C ARG A 495 28.30 5.27 -1.62
N LEU A 496 27.97 4.04 -1.98
CA LEU A 496 26.58 3.57 -1.89
C LEU A 496 26.02 3.70 -0.46
N GLY A 497 26.82 3.44 0.56
CA GLY A 497 26.42 3.59 1.97
C GLY A 497 25.97 5.00 2.36
N ASP A 498 26.36 6.02 1.59
CA ASP A 498 25.89 7.41 1.77
C ASP A 498 24.49 7.66 1.16
N LYS A 499 23.92 6.65 0.47
CA LYS A 499 22.69 6.78 -0.35
C LYS A 499 21.53 5.89 0.10
N VAL A 500 21.77 4.93 0.99
CA VAL A 500 20.76 3.93 1.41
C VAL A 500 20.08 4.37 2.71
N MET A 501 18.75 4.43 2.74
CA MET A 501 17.98 4.96 3.88
C MET A 501 17.02 3.92 4.45
N TYR A 502 16.76 4.02 5.75
CA TYR A 502 15.72 3.25 6.42
C TYR A 502 14.32 3.79 6.13
N GLY A 503 13.39 2.93 5.73
CA GLY A 503 11.96 3.22 5.72
C GLY A 503 11.13 1.96 5.96
N THR A 504 9.92 2.08 6.50
CA THR A 504 9.09 0.89 6.79
C THR A 504 8.10 0.56 5.68
N ASP A 505 7.56 1.60 5.05
CA ASP A 505 6.25 1.60 4.40
C ASP A 505 5.17 0.98 5.31
N TRP A 506 5.08 1.47 6.55
CA TRP A 506 4.39 0.74 7.62
C TRP A 506 2.95 0.34 7.30
N HIS A 507 2.20 1.13 6.53
CA HIS A 507 0.83 0.77 6.14
C HIS A 507 0.79 -0.56 5.38
N MET A 508 1.73 -0.77 4.45
CA MET A 508 1.85 -2.03 3.75
C MET A 508 2.40 -3.12 4.68
N MET A 509 3.38 -2.77 5.51
CA MET A 509 4.03 -3.65 6.50
C MET A 509 3.02 -4.27 7.49
N GLN A 510 1.91 -3.60 7.80
CA GLN A 510 0.88 -4.12 8.71
C GLN A 510 0.16 -5.38 8.23
N GLN A 511 0.23 -5.65 6.93
CA GLN A 511 -0.32 -6.87 6.35
C GLN A 511 0.62 -8.06 6.55
N VAL A 512 1.87 -7.80 6.97
CA VAL A 512 2.94 -8.77 7.13
C VAL A 512 3.03 -9.23 8.58
N PRO A 513 3.03 -10.54 8.86
CA PRO A 513 3.26 -11.05 10.21
C PRO A 513 4.62 -10.63 10.79
N GLY A 514 4.64 -10.14 12.03
CA GLY A 514 5.88 -9.77 12.72
C GLY A 514 6.50 -8.44 12.26
N PHE A 515 5.71 -7.59 11.60
CA PHE A 515 6.14 -6.29 11.08
C PHE A 515 6.75 -5.36 12.15
N GLU A 516 6.38 -5.51 13.42
CA GLU A 516 6.94 -4.78 14.55
C GLU A 516 8.45 -5.05 14.72
N GLY A 517 8.92 -6.20 14.25
CA GLY A 517 10.34 -6.58 14.23
C GLY A 517 11.15 -5.95 13.09
N TYR A 518 10.52 -5.20 12.18
CA TYR A 518 11.17 -4.72 10.95
C TYR A 518 12.38 -3.80 11.23
N LEU A 519 12.25 -2.86 12.17
CA LEU A 519 13.34 -1.98 12.58
C LEU A 519 14.51 -2.78 13.16
N ALA A 520 14.22 -3.71 14.07
CA ALA A 520 15.22 -4.53 14.72
C ALA A 520 15.93 -5.47 13.74
N ALA A 521 15.21 -5.99 12.75
CA ALA A 521 15.75 -6.84 11.69
C ALA A 521 16.80 -6.09 10.85
N TRP A 522 16.52 -4.85 10.44
CA TRP A 522 17.51 -4.02 9.76
C TRP A 522 18.66 -3.61 10.66
N ASP A 523 18.41 -3.35 11.95
CA ASP A 523 19.49 -3.02 12.88
C ASP A 523 20.45 -4.20 13.09
N GLU A 524 19.94 -5.43 13.13
CA GLU A 524 20.75 -6.66 13.13
C GLU A 524 21.65 -6.73 11.88
N VAL A 525 21.10 -6.47 10.70
CA VAL A 525 21.87 -6.44 9.45
C VAL A 525 22.99 -5.39 9.53
N PHE A 526 22.69 -4.15 9.92
CA PHE A 526 23.69 -3.07 9.93
C PHE A 526 24.72 -3.18 11.05
N ARG A 527 24.43 -3.89 12.16
CA ARG A 527 25.44 -4.24 13.18
C ARG A 527 26.48 -5.23 12.65
N SER A 528 26.16 -6.00 11.61
CA SER A 528 27.10 -6.93 10.98
C SER A 528 28.01 -6.27 9.92
N LEU A 529 27.72 -5.02 9.55
CA LEU A 529 28.49 -4.23 8.58
C LEU A 529 29.50 -3.32 9.30
N ASP A 530 30.30 -2.55 8.55
CA ASP A 530 31.15 -1.50 9.12
C ASP A 530 30.27 -0.52 9.95
N PRO A 531 30.60 -0.30 11.24
CA PRO A 531 29.81 0.54 12.15
C PRO A 531 29.51 1.95 11.63
N ARG A 532 30.36 2.51 10.75
CA ARG A 532 30.16 3.86 10.18
C ARG A 532 28.84 3.98 9.40
N TRP A 533 28.34 2.87 8.85
CA TRP A 533 27.15 2.88 8.01
C TRP A 533 25.85 2.90 8.81
N ARG A 534 25.88 2.46 10.07
CA ARG A 534 24.67 2.32 10.89
C ARG A 534 23.98 3.66 11.15
N GLY A 535 24.72 4.67 11.63
CA GLY A 535 24.17 6.02 11.85
C GLY A 535 23.75 6.70 10.54
N ARG A 536 24.48 6.45 9.46
CA ARG A 536 24.14 6.96 8.12
C ARG A 536 22.84 6.38 7.59
N PHE A 537 22.66 5.07 7.66
CA PHE A 537 21.45 4.39 7.19
C PHE A 537 20.19 4.80 7.95
N PHE A 538 20.27 4.84 9.29
CA PHE A 538 19.09 5.11 10.11
C PHE A 538 18.69 6.58 10.16
N ALA A 539 19.61 7.53 9.95
CA ALA A 539 19.24 8.95 9.99
C ALA A 539 20.11 9.86 9.14
N GLY A 540 21.43 9.67 9.10
CA GLY A 540 22.35 10.61 8.44
C GLY A 540 22.05 10.83 6.95
N ASN A 541 21.76 9.77 6.20
CA ASN A 541 21.40 9.84 4.78
C ASN A 541 20.08 10.60 4.57
N ALA A 542 19.10 10.38 5.46
CA ALA A 542 17.81 11.09 5.40
C ALA A 542 17.97 12.60 5.64
N VAL A 543 18.86 13.01 6.55
CA VAL A 543 19.17 14.44 6.79
C VAL A 543 19.70 15.10 5.51
N GLU A 544 20.56 14.41 4.75
CA GLU A 544 21.09 14.92 3.47
C GLU A 544 20.03 14.96 2.37
N PHE A 545 19.32 13.84 2.13
CA PHE A 545 18.26 13.74 1.14
C PHE A 545 17.17 14.81 1.35
N LEU A 546 16.74 14.98 2.60
CA LEU A 546 15.71 15.94 2.96
C LEU A 546 16.23 17.38 3.06
N ARG A 547 17.55 17.57 2.97
CA ARG A 547 18.24 18.85 3.17
C ARG A 547 17.84 19.51 4.48
N MET A 548 17.74 18.72 5.55
CA MET A 548 17.11 19.19 6.79
C MET A 548 17.82 20.37 7.43
N ARG A 549 19.16 20.45 7.30
CA ARG A 549 19.94 21.56 7.89
C ARG A 549 19.54 22.93 7.34
N GLU A 550 19.20 23.00 6.07
CA GLU A 550 18.73 24.22 5.42
C GLU A 550 17.24 24.45 5.70
N ARG A 551 16.44 23.40 5.47
CA ARG A 551 14.99 23.54 5.39
C ARG A 551 14.30 23.61 6.75
N ALA A 552 14.92 23.05 7.78
CA ALA A 552 14.43 23.17 9.15
C ALA A 552 14.45 24.63 9.67
N GLN A 553 15.08 25.57 8.96
CA GLN A 553 15.10 26.99 9.31
C GLN A 553 14.02 27.81 8.58
N GLU A 554 13.28 27.21 7.66
CA GLU A 554 12.29 27.93 6.85
C GLU A 554 11.14 28.48 7.71
N THR A 555 10.76 29.73 7.45
CA THR A 555 9.75 30.46 8.24
C THR A 555 8.32 29.95 8.06
N ARG A 556 8.06 29.18 6.99
CA ARG A 556 6.74 28.55 6.75
C ARG A 556 6.38 27.48 7.79
N PHE A 557 7.36 26.93 8.50
CA PHE A 557 7.14 25.98 9.58
C PHE A 557 6.88 26.68 10.92
N SER A 558 6.30 25.97 11.90
CA SER A 558 6.14 26.54 13.25
C SER A 558 7.48 26.56 14.00
N ALA A 559 7.61 27.46 14.98
CA ALA A 559 8.81 27.51 15.82
C ALA A 559 9.07 26.18 16.56
N VAL A 560 8.00 25.51 17.02
CA VAL A 560 8.07 24.20 17.68
C VAL A 560 8.68 23.15 16.76
N GLN A 561 8.20 23.06 15.51
CA GLN A 561 8.75 22.13 14.53
C GLN A 561 10.23 22.41 14.25
N ARG A 562 10.60 23.67 13.99
CA ARG A 562 12.00 24.06 13.73
C ARG A 562 12.93 23.72 14.89
N GLN A 563 12.49 23.96 16.12
CA GLN A 563 13.24 23.62 17.32
C GLN A 563 13.44 22.11 17.43
N TYR A 564 12.38 21.32 17.20
CA TYR A 564 12.45 19.86 17.23
C TYR A 564 13.47 19.34 16.21
N TRP A 565 13.38 19.76 14.94
CA TRP A 565 14.30 19.31 13.90
C TRP A 565 15.74 19.76 14.14
N SER A 566 15.95 20.98 14.60
CA SER A 566 17.30 21.46 14.95
C SER A 566 17.93 20.61 16.05
N GLY A 567 17.16 20.25 17.07
CA GLY A 567 17.60 19.35 18.14
C GLY A 567 17.89 17.93 17.64
N LEU A 568 17.05 17.40 16.74
CA LEU A 568 17.26 16.09 16.13
C LEU A 568 18.53 16.05 15.28
N ILE A 569 18.74 17.05 14.42
CA ILE A 569 19.96 17.18 13.60
C ILE A 569 21.20 17.21 14.49
N GLN A 570 21.21 18.02 15.54
CA GLN A 570 22.34 18.06 16.49
C GLN A 570 22.55 16.73 17.22
N ALA A 571 21.49 15.97 17.48
CA ALA A 571 21.61 14.64 18.07
C ALA A 571 22.21 13.63 17.08
N ILE A 572 21.84 13.70 15.80
CA ILE A 572 22.40 12.87 14.72
C ILE A 572 23.87 13.22 14.48
N ASP A 573 24.23 14.50 14.45
CA ASP A 573 25.60 14.97 14.20
C ASP A 573 26.60 14.56 15.31
N ARG A 574 26.11 14.14 16.49
CA ARG A 574 26.94 13.66 17.61
C ARG A 574 27.14 12.14 17.63
N GLN A 575 26.42 11.40 16.77
CA GLN A 575 26.54 9.94 16.63
C GLN A 575 27.68 9.61 15.67
#